data_AF-A0A965JF44-F1
#
_entry.id   AF-A0A965JF44-F1
#
_cell.length_a   1.000
_cell.length_b   1.000
_cell.length_c   1.000
_cell.angle_alpha   90.00
_cell.angle_beta   90.00
_cell.angle_gamma   90.00
#
_symmetry.space_group_name_H-M   'P 1'
#
loop_
_entity.id
_entity.type
_entity.pdbx_description
1 polymer ?
#
loop_
_entity_poly.entity_id
_entity_poly.type
_entity_poly.pdbx_seq_one_letter_code
_entity_poly.pdbx_strand_id
1 'polypeptide(L)'
;MSKPETKWQSPVMAQRLAKRYAAERRFKRLGVLAILVSLSFLAFLLVSMLAKGVGGLDLAFLTGSDSTEASTAGVWGAAKGSLLTMLVTIALALPMGVLAAIYLEEFAPKNRWVDLVEVSINNLAAVPSIIFGLLGLAVFINTFNLPRSSPLVGGMTLALMTMPVIVIAGRNAIKAVPPSIRDAALAVGASKMQTVFHHVLPLALPGILTGSIIGMARALGETAPLLMIGMRAFVSTPPAGLTDPSSVLPMQIFLWSDEVDRAFVQNTSAAIIVLLVFLLAMNGLAIYLRNKFETRW
;
A
#
# COMPACT_ATOMS: atom_id res chain seq x y z
N MET A 1 12.22 -0.68 60.06
CA MET A 1 10.86 -1.05 59.59
C MET A 1 10.99 -2.02 58.42
N SER A 2 10.78 -3.33 58.66
CA SER A 2 10.77 -4.36 57.62
C SER A 2 9.48 -4.26 56.80
N LYS A 3 9.58 -4.23 55.46
CA LYS A 3 8.40 -4.25 54.58
C LYS A 3 7.57 -5.51 54.87
N PRO A 4 6.23 -5.41 54.98
CA PRO A 4 5.39 -6.57 55.26
C PRO A 4 5.49 -7.58 54.11
N GLU A 5 5.77 -8.85 54.45
CA GLU A 5 5.84 -9.93 53.48
C GLU A 5 4.50 -10.08 52.74
N THR A 6 4.56 -9.96 51.42
CA THR A 6 3.38 -10.13 50.56
C THR A 6 3.02 -11.62 50.56
N LYS A 7 1.98 -12.03 51.30
CA LYS A 7 1.51 -13.43 51.33
C LYS A 7 0.80 -13.79 50.02
N TRP A 8 1.59 -14.22 49.04
CA TRP A 8 1.16 -14.63 47.71
C TRP A 8 0.14 -15.78 47.71
N GLN A 9 0.10 -16.59 48.78
CA GLN A 9 -0.78 -17.75 48.93
C GLN A 9 -2.07 -17.48 49.74
N SER A 10 -2.40 -16.22 50.03
CA SER A 10 -3.64 -15.90 50.74
C SER A 10 -4.89 -16.18 49.88
N PRO A 11 -6.02 -16.63 50.47
CA PRO A 11 -7.26 -16.90 49.73
C PRO A 11 -7.81 -15.65 49.01
N VAL A 12 -7.54 -14.45 49.54
CA VAL A 12 -7.88 -13.16 48.90
C VAL A 12 -7.10 -12.96 47.60
N MET A 13 -5.82 -13.34 47.57
CA MET A 13 -4.99 -13.25 46.36
C MET A 13 -5.46 -14.26 45.31
N ALA A 14 -5.80 -15.49 45.72
CA ALA A 14 -6.35 -16.51 44.82
C ALA A 14 -7.66 -16.06 44.14
N GLN A 15 -8.58 -15.42 44.87
CA GLN A 15 -9.80 -14.84 44.31
C GLN A 15 -9.53 -13.68 43.33
N ARG A 16 -8.55 -12.81 43.64
CA ARG A 16 -8.11 -11.74 42.72
C ARG A 16 -7.50 -12.32 41.44
N LEU A 17 -6.68 -13.37 41.56
CA LEU A 17 -6.08 -14.08 40.42
C LEU A 17 -7.15 -14.74 39.54
N ALA A 18 -8.12 -15.42 40.15
CA ALA A 18 -9.24 -16.04 39.43
C ALA A 18 -10.09 -15.01 38.66
N LYS A 19 -10.38 -13.84 39.25
CA LYS A 19 -11.06 -12.73 38.55
C LYS A 19 -10.25 -12.20 37.36
N ARG A 20 -8.92 -12.05 37.52
CA ARG A 20 -8.02 -11.63 36.43
C ARG A 20 -7.98 -12.65 35.30
N TYR A 21 -7.84 -13.94 35.61
CA TYR A 21 -7.85 -15.00 34.59
C TYR A 21 -9.21 -15.14 33.90
N ALA A 22 -10.32 -14.94 34.60
CA ALA A 22 -11.64 -14.93 33.99
C ALA A 22 -11.83 -13.72 33.05
N ALA A 23 -11.35 -12.53 33.45
CA ALA A 23 -11.32 -11.35 32.58
C ALA A 23 -10.45 -11.57 31.35
N GLU A 24 -9.26 -12.16 31.53
CA GLU A 24 -8.34 -12.50 30.43
C GLU A 24 -8.96 -13.51 29.45
N ARG A 25 -9.60 -14.59 29.94
CA ARG A 25 -10.28 -15.57 29.09
C ARG A 25 -11.45 -14.95 28.32
N ARG A 26 -12.22 -14.06 28.96
CA ARG A 26 -13.31 -13.33 28.28
C ARG A 26 -12.75 -12.41 27.19
N PHE A 27 -11.70 -11.66 27.48
CA PHE A 27 -11.03 -10.81 26.49
C PHE A 27 -10.49 -11.61 25.31
N LYS A 28 -9.80 -12.73 25.55
CA LYS A 28 -9.32 -13.63 24.49
C LYS A 28 -10.47 -14.18 23.63
N ARG A 29 -11.57 -14.62 24.25
CA ARG A 29 -12.75 -15.12 23.53
C ARG A 29 -13.40 -14.04 22.67
N LEU A 30 -13.57 -12.84 23.21
CA LEU A 30 -14.10 -11.70 22.45
C LEU A 30 -13.18 -11.33 21.28
N GLY A 31 -11.86 -11.35 21.49
CA GLY A 31 -10.88 -11.11 20.44
C GLY A 31 -10.95 -12.15 19.32
N VAL A 32 -11.00 -13.44 19.67
CA VAL A 32 -11.15 -14.53 18.69
C VAL A 32 -12.48 -14.43 17.94
N LEU A 33 -13.58 -14.13 18.64
CA LEU A 33 -14.89 -13.93 18.02
C LEU A 33 -14.86 -12.78 17.00
N ALA A 34 -14.26 -11.64 17.36
CA ALA A 34 -14.15 -10.49 16.47
C ALA A 34 -13.34 -10.82 15.19
N ILE A 35 -12.23 -11.56 15.33
CA ILE A 35 -11.43 -12.04 14.19
C ILE A 35 -12.25 -12.97 13.31
N LEU A 36 -12.96 -13.95 13.90
CA LEU A 36 -13.78 -14.90 13.16
C LEU A 36 -14.94 -14.22 12.41
N VAL A 37 -15.62 -13.25 13.03
CA VAL A 37 -16.68 -12.48 12.38
C VAL A 37 -16.13 -11.68 11.20
N SER A 38 -14.99 -10.99 11.38
CA SER A 38 -14.33 -10.24 10.31
C SER A 38 -13.91 -11.14 9.13
N LEU A 39 -13.29 -12.28 9.43
CA LEU A 39 -12.89 -13.25 8.41
C LEU A 39 -14.09 -13.88 7.70
N SER A 40 -15.17 -14.18 8.42
CA SER A 40 -16.39 -14.74 7.85
C SER A 40 -17.08 -13.74 6.92
N PHE A 41 -17.15 -12.47 7.31
CA PHE A 41 -17.68 -11.40 6.48
C PHE A 41 -16.85 -11.18 5.21
N LEU A 42 -15.52 -11.16 5.34
CA LEU A 42 -14.62 -11.07 4.20
C LEU A 42 -14.77 -12.26 3.25
N ALA A 43 -14.82 -13.49 3.78
CA ALA A 43 -15.02 -14.70 2.99
C ALA A 43 -16.36 -14.68 2.26
N PHE A 44 -17.44 -14.26 2.94
CA PHE A 44 -18.75 -14.08 2.33
C PHE A 44 -18.70 -13.06 1.17
N LEU A 45 -18.05 -11.91 1.37
CA LEU A 45 -17.91 -10.89 0.34
C LEU A 45 -17.14 -11.44 -0.87
N LEU A 46 -15.97 -12.06 -0.65
CA LEU A 46 -15.16 -12.63 -1.73
C LEU A 46 -15.90 -13.73 -2.51
N VAL A 47 -16.56 -14.66 -1.82
CA VAL A 47 -17.34 -15.73 -2.47
C VAL A 47 -18.51 -15.13 -3.26
N SER A 48 -19.22 -14.14 -2.70
CA SER A 48 -20.34 -13.50 -3.39
C SER A 48 -19.90 -12.75 -4.65
N MET A 49 -18.75 -12.08 -4.61
CA MET A 49 -18.18 -11.36 -5.76
C MET A 49 -17.67 -12.33 -6.82
N LEU A 50 -17.03 -13.43 -6.41
CA LEU A 50 -16.60 -14.48 -7.34
C LEU A 50 -17.80 -15.14 -8.01
N ALA A 51 -18.83 -15.53 -7.24
CA ALA A 51 -20.02 -16.18 -7.78
C ALA A 51 -20.76 -15.30 -8.79
N LYS A 52 -20.85 -13.99 -8.55
CA LYS A 52 -21.48 -13.02 -9.47
C LYS A 52 -20.59 -12.65 -10.65
N GLY A 53 -19.28 -12.55 -10.45
CA GLY A 53 -18.34 -12.05 -11.44
C GLY A 53 -17.86 -13.09 -12.45
N VAL A 54 -17.78 -14.37 -12.06
CA VAL A 54 -17.27 -15.44 -12.96
C VAL A 54 -18.12 -15.56 -14.24
N GLY A 55 -19.44 -15.38 -14.14
CA GLY A 55 -20.31 -15.39 -15.31
C GLY A 55 -20.10 -14.23 -16.28
N GLY A 56 -19.46 -13.13 -15.84
CA GLY A 56 -19.16 -11.93 -16.65
C GLY A 56 -17.75 -11.91 -17.22
N LEU A 57 -16.94 -12.94 -16.96
CA LEU A 57 -15.59 -13.05 -17.51
C LEU A 57 -15.64 -13.74 -18.87
N ASP A 58 -15.67 -12.95 -19.93
CA ASP A 58 -15.46 -13.44 -21.29
C ASP A 58 -14.27 -12.73 -21.96
N LEU A 59 -13.86 -13.24 -23.12
CA LEU A 59 -12.73 -12.67 -23.84
C LEU A 59 -13.03 -11.22 -24.29
N ALA A 60 -14.29 -10.93 -24.61
CA ALA A 60 -14.74 -9.60 -25.02
C ALA A 60 -14.61 -8.59 -23.89
N PHE A 61 -15.00 -8.93 -22.66
CA PHE A 61 -14.84 -8.12 -21.47
C PHE A 61 -13.36 -7.90 -21.14
N LEU A 62 -12.53 -8.95 -21.22
CA LEU A 62 -11.10 -8.86 -20.90
C LEU A 62 -10.28 -8.04 -21.91
N THR A 63 -10.70 -8.00 -23.17
CA THR A 63 -9.98 -7.27 -24.25
C THR A 63 -10.64 -5.95 -24.64
N GLY A 64 -11.92 -5.77 -24.28
CA GLY A 64 -12.72 -4.59 -24.56
C GLY A 64 -12.37 -3.38 -23.68
N SER A 65 -12.86 -2.23 -24.11
CA SER A 65 -12.73 -0.94 -23.42
C SER A 65 -14.05 -0.53 -22.77
N ASP A 66 -14.06 0.61 -22.08
CA ASP A 66 -15.28 1.13 -21.47
C ASP A 66 -16.38 1.38 -22.51
N SER A 67 -17.62 1.07 -22.13
CA SER A 67 -18.81 1.24 -22.98
C SER A 67 -19.98 1.69 -22.12
N THR A 68 -20.85 2.54 -22.68
CA THR A 68 -22.12 2.93 -22.04
C THR A 68 -23.10 1.76 -21.98
N GLU A 69 -22.93 0.74 -22.83
CA GLU A 69 -23.74 -0.46 -22.84
C GLU A 69 -23.03 -1.59 -22.08
N ALA A 70 -23.70 -2.16 -21.07
CA ALA A 70 -23.13 -3.17 -20.20
C ALA A 70 -22.72 -4.46 -20.96
N SER A 71 -23.38 -4.79 -22.09
CA SER A 71 -23.08 -5.98 -22.88
C SER A 71 -21.74 -5.93 -23.62
N THR A 72 -21.22 -4.71 -23.88
CA THR A 72 -19.97 -4.48 -24.64
C THR A 72 -18.87 -3.83 -23.81
N ALA A 73 -19.16 -3.49 -22.55
CA ALA A 73 -18.19 -2.90 -21.65
C ALA A 73 -17.07 -3.90 -21.31
N GLY A 74 -15.83 -3.42 -21.40
CA GLY A 74 -14.65 -4.21 -21.08
C GLY A 74 -13.67 -3.48 -20.17
N VAL A 75 -12.75 -4.24 -19.59
CA VAL A 75 -11.89 -3.80 -18.48
C VAL A 75 -10.46 -3.50 -18.93
N TRP A 76 -10.10 -3.79 -20.18
CA TRP A 76 -8.71 -3.70 -20.67
C TRP A 76 -8.15 -2.29 -20.60
N GLY A 77 -8.95 -1.28 -20.94
CA GLY A 77 -8.57 0.13 -20.84
C GLY A 77 -8.17 0.52 -19.42
N ALA A 78 -8.98 0.14 -18.43
CA ALA A 78 -8.74 0.41 -17.02
C ALA A 78 -7.57 -0.43 -16.45
N ALA A 79 -7.42 -1.68 -16.90
CA ALA A 79 -6.29 -2.55 -16.52
C ALA A 79 -4.95 -1.98 -17.00
N LYS A 80 -4.89 -1.57 -18.28
CA LYS A 80 -3.70 -0.95 -18.87
C LYS A 80 -3.40 0.40 -18.23
N GLY A 81 -4.41 1.23 -17.98
CA GLY A 81 -4.25 2.49 -17.24
C GLY A 81 -3.67 2.26 -15.83
N SER A 82 -4.21 1.28 -15.09
CA SER A 82 -3.69 0.91 -13.76
C SER A 82 -2.24 0.46 -13.80
N LEU A 83 -1.86 -0.36 -14.79
CA LEU A 83 -0.48 -0.80 -14.97
C LEU A 83 0.47 0.38 -15.21
N LEU A 84 0.12 1.29 -16.12
CA LEU A 84 0.91 2.46 -16.45
C LEU A 84 1.02 3.42 -15.25
N THR A 85 -0.08 3.64 -14.54
CA THR A 85 -0.10 4.44 -13.31
C THR A 85 0.82 3.84 -12.25
N MET A 86 0.72 2.54 -11.99
CA MET A 86 1.57 1.87 -11.01
C MET A 86 3.05 1.86 -11.41
N LEU A 87 3.36 1.74 -12.70
CA LEU A 87 4.74 1.86 -13.19
C LEU A 87 5.33 3.22 -12.83
N VAL A 88 4.59 4.30 -13.07
CA VAL A 88 5.02 5.66 -12.69
C VAL A 88 5.14 5.79 -11.17
N THR A 89 4.17 5.27 -10.42
CA THR A 89 4.21 5.29 -8.95
C THR A 89 5.44 4.58 -8.41
N ILE A 90 5.75 3.38 -8.90
CA ILE A 90 6.93 2.62 -8.47
C ILE A 90 8.22 3.34 -8.88
N ALA A 91 8.30 3.82 -10.12
CA ALA A 91 9.48 4.50 -10.65
C ALA A 91 9.84 5.76 -9.87
N LEU A 92 8.87 6.44 -9.26
CA LEU A 92 9.10 7.65 -8.48
C LEU A 92 9.18 7.37 -6.97
N ALA A 93 8.18 6.68 -6.42
CA ALA A 93 8.06 6.53 -4.97
C ALA A 93 9.13 5.61 -4.37
N LEU A 94 9.50 4.54 -5.07
CA LEU A 94 10.46 3.57 -4.55
C LEU A 94 11.88 4.16 -4.47
N PRO A 95 12.47 4.73 -5.54
CA PRO A 95 13.80 5.34 -5.43
C PRO A 95 13.82 6.50 -4.45
N MET A 96 12.85 7.42 -4.54
CA MET A 96 12.81 8.60 -3.66
C MET A 96 12.62 8.21 -2.20
N GLY A 97 11.71 7.28 -1.91
CA GLY A 97 11.43 6.82 -0.56
C GLY A 97 12.61 6.06 0.07
N VAL A 98 13.25 5.17 -0.71
CA VAL A 98 14.41 4.40 -0.23
C VAL A 98 15.62 5.30 -0.03
N LEU A 99 15.92 6.20 -0.96
CA LEU A 99 17.04 7.14 -0.82
C LEU A 99 16.82 8.11 0.35
N ALA A 100 15.60 8.61 0.54
CA ALA A 100 15.27 9.44 1.69
C ALA A 100 15.42 8.67 3.01
N ALA A 101 15.00 7.40 3.07
CA ALA A 101 15.20 6.55 4.25
C ALA A 101 16.69 6.33 4.56
N ILE A 102 17.51 6.02 3.55
CA ILE A 102 18.96 5.85 3.70
C ILE A 102 19.60 7.16 4.18
N TYR A 103 19.27 8.28 3.56
CA TYR A 103 19.83 9.57 3.94
C TYR A 103 19.46 9.95 5.37
N LEU A 104 18.17 9.88 5.73
CA LEU A 104 17.68 10.28 7.05
C LEU A 104 18.21 9.38 8.17
N GLU A 105 18.38 8.09 7.93
CA GLU A 105 18.81 7.16 8.98
C GLU A 105 20.34 7.07 9.10
N GLU A 106 21.08 7.06 7.99
CA GLU A 106 22.53 6.83 8.03
C GLU A 106 23.35 8.11 7.92
N PHE A 107 22.90 9.13 7.18
CA PHE A 107 23.73 10.30 6.86
C PHE A 107 23.30 11.60 7.54
N ALA A 108 22.02 11.74 7.87
CA ALA A 108 21.47 13.00 8.35
C ALA A 108 22.00 13.35 9.75
N PRO A 109 22.47 14.60 9.97
CA PRO A 109 22.88 15.07 11.29
C PRO A 109 21.64 15.28 12.18
N LYS A 110 21.77 15.05 13.48
CA LYS A 110 20.69 15.34 14.45
C LYS A 110 20.55 16.85 14.64
N ASN A 111 19.66 17.48 13.88
CA ASN A 111 19.35 18.90 13.98
C ASN A 111 17.84 19.16 13.81
N ARG A 112 17.40 20.37 14.16
CA ARG A 112 15.98 20.76 14.12
C ARG A 112 15.36 20.68 12.72
N TRP A 113 16.18 20.79 11.66
CA TRP A 113 15.72 20.67 10.27
C TRP A 113 15.36 19.23 9.92
N VAL A 114 16.22 18.27 10.30
CA VAL A 114 15.95 16.85 10.13
C VAL A 114 14.75 16.45 10.97
N ASP A 115 14.66 16.89 12.23
CA ASP A 115 13.47 16.65 13.07
C ASP A 115 12.18 17.18 12.41
N LEU A 116 12.22 18.38 11.79
CA LEU A 116 11.08 18.94 11.07
C LEU A 116 10.69 18.10 9.84
N VAL A 117 11.67 17.60 9.08
CA VAL A 117 11.44 16.69 7.94
C VAL A 117 10.80 15.39 8.43
N GLU A 118 11.31 14.80 9.52
CA GLU A 118 10.77 13.58 10.09
C GLU A 118 9.31 13.75 10.56
N VAL A 119 9.01 14.85 11.25
CA VAL A 119 7.63 15.19 11.65
C VAL A 119 6.75 15.37 10.43
N SER A 120 7.25 16.03 9.38
CA SER A 120 6.51 16.25 8.14
C SER A 120 6.18 14.94 7.42
N ILE A 121 7.11 13.99 7.36
CA ILE A 121 6.89 12.66 6.77
C ILE A 121 5.83 11.88 7.55
N ASN A 122 5.90 11.89 8.89
CA ASN A 122 4.90 11.24 9.74
C ASN A 122 3.52 11.89 9.60
N ASN A 123 3.46 13.22 9.52
CA ASN A 123 2.22 13.94 9.30
C ASN A 123 1.63 13.61 7.92
N LEU A 124 2.45 13.59 6.86
CA LEU A 124 2.00 13.23 5.51
C LEU A 124 1.43 11.82 5.44
N ALA A 125 1.99 10.86 6.17
CA ALA A 125 1.46 9.50 6.24
C ALA A 125 0.05 9.42 6.88
N ALA A 126 -0.33 10.42 7.69
CA ALA A 126 -1.63 10.53 8.34
C ALA A 126 -2.65 11.34 7.53
N VAL A 127 -2.24 12.05 6.48
CA VAL A 127 -3.13 12.89 5.67
C VAL A 127 -4.13 12.01 4.90
N PRO A 128 -5.44 12.37 4.88
CA PRO A 128 -6.43 11.68 4.06
C PRO A 128 -6.08 11.69 2.57
N SER A 129 -6.30 10.57 1.87
CA SER A 129 -5.83 10.41 0.48
C SER A 129 -6.43 11.41 -0.51
N ILE A 130 -7.65 11.91 -0.26
CA ILE A 130 -8.29 12.94 -1.10
C ILE A 130 -7.47 14.24 -1.20
N ILE A 131 -6.73 14.61 -0.14
CA ILE A 131 -5.90 15.81 -0.11
C ILE A 131 -4.74 15.69 -1.11
N PHE A 132 -4.17 14.49 -1.27
CA PHE A 132 -3.17 14.24 -2.30
C PHE A 132 -3.75 14.38 -3.71
N GLY A 133 -5.02 14.03 -3.91
CA GLY A 133 -5.75 14.28 -5.15
C GLY A 133 -5.90 15.76 -5.48
N LEU A 134 -6.30 16.56 -4.50
CA LEU A 134 -6.38 18.03 -4.64
C LEU A 134 -5.01 18.65 -4.91
N LEU A 135 -3.96 18.17 -4.25
CA LEU A 135 -2.58 18.57 -4.51
C LEU A 135 -2.17 18.23 -5.94
N GLY A 136 -2.48 17.02 -6.41
CA GLY A 136 -2.21 16.58 -7.79
C GLY A 136 -2.91 17.47 -8.81
N LEU A 137 -4.18 17.82 -8.56
CA LEU A 137 -4.93 18.73 -9.41
C LEU A 137 -4.29 20.13 -9.45
N ALA A 138 -3.95 20.69 -8.29
CA ALA A 138 -3.38 22.03 -8.20
C ALA A 138 -1.96 22.12 -8.78
N VAL A 139 -1.10 21.15 -8.48
CA VAL A 139 0.32 21.20 -8.87
C VAL A 139 0.52 20.63 -10.27
N PHE A 140 0.09 19.39 -10.52
CA PHE A 140 0.42 18.72 -11.78
C PHE A 140 -0.45 19.20 -12.93
N ILE A 141 -1.76 19.36 -12.71
CA ILE A 141 -2.67 19.80 -13.78
C ILE A 141 -2.65 21.33 -13.91
N ASN A 142 -2.95 22.07 -12.84
CA ASN A 142 -3.13 23.52 -12.97
C ASN A 142 -1.82 24.30 -13.10
N THR A 143 -0.76 23.88 -12.37
CA THR A 143 0.53 24.61 -12.40
C THR A 143 1.44 24.11 -13.52
N PHE A 144 1.63 22.80 -13.64
CA PHE A 144 2.49 22.20 -14.67
C PHE A 144 1.78 21.87 -15.99
N ASN A 145 0.47 22.13 -16.11
CA ASN A 145 -0.31 21.94 -17.34
C ASN A 145 -0.24 20.51 -17.90
N LEU A 146 -0.11 19.51 -17.01
CA LEU A 146 -0.08 18.11 -17.42
C LEU A 146 -1.49 17.60 -17.76
N PRO A 147 -1.59 16.60 -18.67
CA PRO A 147 -2.88 16.11 -19.12
C PRO A 147 -3.68 15.50 -17.97
N ARG A 148 -4.91 15.99 -17.81
CA ARG A 148 -5.91 15.41 -16.90
C ARG A 148 -6.20 13.96 -17.28
N SER A 149 -6.62 13.15 -16.30
CA SER A 149 -6.96 11.74 -16.52
C SER A 149 -5.83 10.89 -17.12
N SER A 150 -4.56 11.28 -16.97
CA SER A 150 -3.43 10.53 -17.52
C SER A 150 -2.78 9.59 -16.49
N PRO A 151 -2.22 8.44 -16.92
CA PRO A 151 -1.48 7.56 -16.03
C PRO A 151 -0.30 8.25 -15.34
N LEU A 152 0.34 9.22 -16.00
CA LEU A 152 1.44 10.02 -15.47
C LEU A 152 1.01 10.81 -14.24
N VAL A 153 -0.06 11.61 -14.34
CA VAL A 153 -0.57 12.43 -13.23
C VAL A 153 -1.07 11.54 -12.10
N GLY A 154 -1.83 10.49 -12.41
CA GLY A 154 -2.24 9.50 -11.42
C GLY A 154 -1.06 8.88 -10.69
N GLY A 155 -0.03 8.49 -11.43
CA GLY A 155 1.15 7.83 -10.89
C GLY A 155 1.96 8.75 -9.97
N MET A 156 2.13 10.02 -10.34
CA MET A 156 2.80 11.04 -9.51
C MET A 156 2.01 11.35 -8.24
N THR A 157 0.68 11.49 -8.34
CA THR A 157 -0.18 11.73 -7.17
C THR A 157 -0.10 10.57 -6.18
N LEU A 158 -0.21 9.33 -6.66
CA LEU A 158 -0.07 8.15 -5.81
C LEU A 158 1.36 8.01 -5.29
N ALA A 159 2.38 8.43 -6.04
CA ALA A 159 3.76 8.41 -5.57
C ALA A 159 3.95 9.34 -4.35
N LEU A 160 3.39 10.55 -4.39
CA LEU A 160 3.43 11.47 -3.24
C LEU A 160 2.73 10.89 -2.01
N MET A 161 1.60 10.20 -2.19
CA MET A 161 0.89 9.54 -1.10
C MET A 161 1.66 8.34 -0.53
N THR A 162 2.34 7.59 -1.40
CA THR A 162 2.98 6.32 -1.04
C THR A 162 4.40 6.51 -0.49
N MET A 163 5.08 7.57 -0.90
CA MET A 163 6.46 7.87 -0.49
C MET A 163 6.64 7.89 1.04
N PRO A 164 5.80 8.56 1.86
CA PRO A 164 5.96 8.55 3.32
C PRO A 164 5.94 7.15 3.93
N VAL A 165 5.07 6.27 3.41
CA VAL A 165 4.99 4.87 3.86
C VAL A 165 6.30 4.13 3.59
N ILE A 166 6.88 4.32 2.40
CA ILE A 166 8.17 3.73 2.01
C ILE A 166 9.30 4.29 2.88
N VAL A 167 9.32 5.60 3.14
CA VAL A 167 10.36 6.21 3.97
C VAL A 167 10.31 5.66 5.39
N ILE A 168 9.13 5.63 6.02
CA ILE A 168 8.97 5.15 7.40
C ILE A 168 9.37 3.68 7.51
N ALA A 169 8.88 2.83 6.60
CA ALA A 169 9.23 1.42 6.59
C ALA A 169 10.72 1.20 6.31
N GLY A 170 11.31 1.97 5.39
CA GLY A 170 12.73 1.87 5.07
C GLY A 170 13.63 2.27 6.23
N ARG A 171 13.30 3.34 6.95
CA ARG A 171 14.02 3.75 8.15
C ARG A 171 13.97 2.68 9.23
N ASN A 172 12.79 2.12 9.49
CA ASN A 172 12.65 1.03 10.46
C ASN A 172 13.46 -0.21 10.07
N ALA A 173 13.53 -0.53 8.77
CA ALA A 173 14.33 -1.64 8.27
C ALA A 173 15.85 -1.40 8.43
N ILE A 174 16.33 -0.20 8.11
CA ILE A 174 17.74 0.19 8.26
C ILE A 174 18.13 0.18 9.75
N LYS A 175 17.29 0.75 10.60
CA LYS A 175 17.49 0.81 12.05
C LYS A 175 17.50 -0.56 12.72
N ALA A 176 16.82 -1.55 12.13
CA ALA A 176 16.81 -2.93 12.64
C ALA A 176 18.13 -3.67 12.42
N VAL A 177 18.99 -3.21 11.50
CA VAL A 177 20.32 -3.81 11.30
C VAL A 177 21.18 -3.60 12.54
N PRO A 178 21.82 -4.63 13.11
CA PRO A 178 22.64 -4.49 14.32
C PRO A 178 23.78 -3.46 14.16
N PRO A 179 24.07 -2.62 15.17
CA PRO A 179 25.19 -1.68 15.14
C PRO A 179 26.56 -2.36 14.93
N SER A 180 26.73 -3.58 15.45
CA SER A 180 27.97 -4.35 15.33
C SER A 180 28.40 -4.59 13.87
N ILE A 181 27.46 -4.70 12.93
CA ILE A 181 27.77 -4.83 11.50
C ILE A 181 28.41 -3.55 10.97
N ARG A 182 27.93 -2.38 11.42
CA ARG A 182 28.49 -1.08 11.03
C ARG A 182 29.88 -0.89 11.62
N ASP A 183 30.03 -1.18 12.91
CA ASP A 183 31.30 -1.05 13.63
C ASP A 183 32.38 -1.98 13.05
N ALA A 184 32.02 -3.23 12.74
CA ALA A 184 32.93 -4.19 12.11
C ALA A 184 33.39 -3.72 10.72
N ALA A 185 32.48 -3.19 9.90
CA ALA A 185 32.81 -2.65 8.58
C ALA A 185 33.82 -1.50 8.66
N LEU A 186 33.56 -0.55 9.57
CA LEU A 186 34.43 0.59 9.80
C LEU A 186 35.79 0.16 10.37
N ALA A 187 35.83 -0.86 11.23
CA ALA A 187 37.06 -1.38 11.82
C ALA A 187 38.01 -2.03 10.79
N VAL A 188 37.47 -2.57 9.71
CA VAL A 188 38.27 -3.12 8.58
C VAL A 188 38.65 -2.02 7.57
N GLY A 189 38.31 -0.76 7.84
CA GLY A 189 38.67 0.39 7.02
C GLY A 189 37.66 0.73 5.92
N ALA A 190 36.45 0.17 5.95
CA ALA A 190 35.40 0.56 5.01
C ALA A 190 34.94 2.01 5.27
N SER A 191 34.72 2.77 4.21
CA SER A 191 34.07 4.08 4.32
C SER A 191 32.60 3.94 4.72
N LYS A 192 32.03 4.99 5.32
CA LYS A 192 30.59 5.01 5.69
C LYS A 192 29.68 4.68 4.51
N MET A 193 29.99 5.16 3.30
CA MET A 193 29.28 4.80 2.08
C MET A 193 29.38 3.31 1.76
N GLN A 194 30.58 2.73 1.84
CA GLN A 194 30.78 1.30 1.62
C GLN A 194 30.00 0.46 2.64
N THR A 195 30.07 0.82 3.93
CA THR A 195 29.33 0.17 5.01
C THR A 195 27.82 0.16 4.72
N VAL A 196 27.26 1.31 4.30
CA VAL A 196 25.83 1.41 4.00
C VAL A 196 25.46 0.56 2.79
N PHE A 197 26.13 0.73 1.65
CA PHE A 197 25.71 0.07 0.41
C PHE A 197 26.07 -1.43 0.33
N HIS A 198 27.15 -1.87 0.99
CA HIS A 198 27.60 -3.26 0.91
C HIS A 198 27.10 -4.13 2.06
N HIS A 199 26.75 -3.54 3.22
CA HIS A 199 26.38 -4.31 4.41
C HIS A 199 25.00 -3.93 4.93
N VAL A 200 24.74 -2.65 5.23
CA VAL A 200 23.46 -2.24 5.84
C VAL A 200 22.28 -2.38 4.85
N LEU A 201 22.40 -1.81 3.66
CA LEU A 201 21.33 -1.77 2.67
C LEU A 201 20.91 -3.17 2.19
N PRO A 202 21.84 -4.10 1.85
CA PRO A 202 21.45 -5.46 1.50
C PRO A 202 20.70 -6.18 2.62
N LEU A 203 21.12 -6.00 3.88
CA LEU A 203 20.44 -6.59 5.04
C LEU A 203 19.08 -5.94 5.34
N ALA A 204 18.92 -4.65 5.07
CA ALA A 204 17.66 -3.93 5.26
C ALA A 204 16.68 -4.12 4.08
N LEU A 205 17.16 -4.57 2.90
CA LEU A 205 16.40 -4.63 1.66
C LEU A 205 15.10 -5.45 1.78
N PRO A 206 15.06 -6.64 2.42
CA PRO A 206 13.80 -7.38 2.59
C PRO A 206 12.75 -6.60 3.39
N GLY A 207 13.19 -5.82 4.40
CA GLY A 207 12.33 -4.96 5.20
C GLY A 207 11.82 -3.76 4.41
N ILE A 208 12.71 -3.09 3.66
CA ILE A 208 12.36 -1.98 2.75
C ILE A 208 11.31 -2.45 1.72
N LEU A 209 11.57 -3.59 1.06
CA LEU A 209 10.67 -4.15 0.05
C LEU A 209 9.30 -4.49 0.64
N THR A 210 9.23 -4.98 1.88
CA THR A 210 7.95 -5.23 2.55
C THR A 210 7.16 -3.93 2.73
N GLY A 211 7.82 -2.85 3.14
CA GLY A 211 7.21 -1.53 3.21
C GLY A 211 6.72 -1.00 1.85
N SER A 212 7.54 -1.17 0.80
CA SER A 212 7.17 -0.81 -0.57
C SER A 212 5.98 -1.61 -1.08
N ILE A 213 5.91 -2.92 -0.80
CA ILE A 213 4.78 -3.79 -1.17
C ILE A 213 3.49 -3.28 -0.52
N ILE A 214 3.51 -2.98 0.78
CA ILE A 214 2.35 -2.46 1.51
C ILE A 214 1.92 -1.10 0.92
N GLY A 215 2.87 -0.23 0.62
CA GLY A 215 2.62 1.06 -0.02
C GLY A 215 1.96 0.91 -1.38
N MET A 216 2.48 0.04 -2.26
CA MET A 216 1.94 -0.19 -3.60
C MET A 216 0.56 -0.86 -3.56
N ALA A 217 0.35 -1.82 -2.67
CA ALA A 217 -0.95 -2.46 -2.49
C ALA A 217 -2.02 -1.44 -2.07
N ARG A 218 -1.65 -0.49 -1.19
CA ARG A 218 -2.52 0.63 -0.83
C ARG A 218 -2.78 1.53 -2.03
N ALA A 219 -1.74 2.00 -2.72
CA ALA A 219 -1.85 2.90 -3.87
C ALA A 219 -2.78 2.35 -4.96
N LEU A 220 -2.65 1.06 -5.26
CA LEU A 220 -3.49 0.36 -6.24
C LEU A 220 -4.97 0.30 -5.84
N GLY A 221 -5.28 0.38 -4.55
CA GLY A 221 -6.64 0.39 -4.03
C GLY A 221 -7.24 1.80 -3.83
N GLU A 222 -6.49 2.87 -4.11
CA GLU A 222 -6.98 4.23 -3.90
C GLU A 222 -7.86 4.71 -5.06
N THR A 223 -9.04 5.23 -4.71
CA THR A 223 -10.00 5.85 -5.65
C THR A 223 -10.08 7.37 -5.47
N ALA A 224 -10.15 7.83 -4.22
CA ALA A 224 -10.36 9.23 -3.88
C ALA A 224 -9.35 10.22 -4.52
N PRO A 225 -8.03 10.02 -4.43
CA PRO A 225 -7.08 10.94 -5.07
C PRO A 225 -7.22 10.97 -6.60
N LEU A 226 -7.51 9.82 -7.21
CA LEU A 226 -7.61 9.66 -8.66
C LEU A 226 -8.89 10.29 -9.22
N LEU A 227 -9.98 10.25 -8.44
CA LEU A 227 -11.22 10.95 -8.76
C LEU A 227 -10.98 12.47 -8.85
N MET A 228 -10.22 13.04 -7.92
CA MET A 228 -9.93 14.49 -7.88
C MET A 228 -9.14 14.99 -9.09
N ILE A 229 -8.20 14.19 -9.61
CA ILE A 229 -7.42 14.53 -10.81
C ILE A 229 -8.12 14.15 -12.12
N GLY A 230 -9.39 13.73 -12.04
CA GLY A 230 -10.24 13.50 -13.18
C GLY A 230 -10.08 12.15 -13.87
N MET A 231 -9.55 11.11 -13.21
CA MET A 231 -9.46 9.73 -13.75
C MET A 231 -10.80 8.99 -13.82
N ARG A 232 -11.90 9.74 -14.01
CA ARG A 232 -13.25 9.24 -14.27
C ARG A 232 -13.64 9.36 -15.75
N ALA A 233 -12.66 9.54 -16.63
CA ALA A 233 -12.93 9.71 -18.05
C ALA A 233 -13.47 8.39 -18.63
N PHE A 234 -14.47 8.50 -19.49
CA PHE A 234 -14.89 7.41 -20.35
C PHE A 234 -13.78 7.13 -21.37
N VAL A 235 -13.22 5.92 -21.35
CA VAL A 235 -12.07 5.54 -22.19
C VAL A 235 -12.46 4.41 -23.12
N SER A 236 -12.85 4.77 -24.34
CA SER A 236 -13.24 3.83 -25.40
C SER A 236 -12.07 3.15 -26.11
N THR A 237 -10.85 3.70 -25.97
CA THR A 237 -9.62 3.12 -26.53
C THR A 237 -8.56 2.96 -25.46
N PRO A 238 -7.92 1.79 -25.29
CA PRO A 238 -6.92 1.59 -24.24
C PRO A 238 -5.74 2.55 -24.42
N PRO A 239 -5.21 3.17 -23.35
CA PRO A 239 -4.15 4.17 -23.43
C PRO A 239 -2.89 3.58 -24.06
N ALA A 240 -2.25 4.23 -25.03
CA ALA A 240 -1.02 3.75 -25.65
C ALA A 240 0.23 4.17 -24.85
N GLY A 241 0.20 5.34 -24.22
CA GLY A 241 1.29 5.93 -23.45
C GLY A 241 0.86 6.49 -22.08
N LEU A 242 1.83 7.11 -21.40
CA LEU A 242 1.67 7.64 -20.03
C LEU A 242 0.86 8.93 -19.94
N THR A 243 0.73 9.67 -21.03
CA THR A 243 0.03 10.95 -21.12
C THR A 243 -1.37 10.84 -21.71
N ASP A 244 -1.71 9.66 -22.23
CA ASP A 244 -3.00 9.44 -22.87
C ASP A 244 -4.13 9.43 -21.82
N PRO A 245 -5.35 9.85 -22.19
CA PRO A 245 -6.50 9.67 -21.34
C PRO A 245 -6.69 8.20 -20.94
N SER A 246 -6.78 7.95 -19.64
CA SER A 246 -6.94 6.62 -19.05
C SER A 246 -7.88 6.65 -17.85
N SER A 247 -8.48 5.50 -17.58
CA SER A 247 -9.12 5.17 -16.31
C SER A 247 -8.26 4.11 -15.59
N VAL A 248 -8.55 3.85 -14.32
CA VAL A 248 -7.92 2.77 -13.54
C VAL A 248 -8.99 1.83 -13.00
N LEU A 249 -8.60 0.60 -12.68
CA LEU A 249 -9.49 -0.46 -12.22
C LEU A 249 -10.35 -0.03 -11.01
N PRO A 250 -9.79 0.58 -9.94
CA PRO A 250 -10.61 1.01 -8.80
C PRO A 250 -11.64 2.07 -9.18
N MET A 251 -11.27 3.00 -10.07
CA MET A 251 -12.17 4.05 -10.55
C MET A 251 -13.26 3.48 -11.44
N GLN A 252 -12.93 2.54 -12.32
CA GLN A 252 -13.90 1.88 -13.18
C GLN A 252 -14.93 1.08 -12.36
N ILE A 253 -14.45 0.33 -11.37
CA ILE A 253 -15.29 -0.42 -10.43
C ILE A 253 -16.22 0.54 -9.68
N PHE A 254 -15.71 1.68 -9.20
CA PHE A 254 -16.51 2.68 -8.52
C PHE A 254 -17.62 3.22 -9.43
N LEU A 255 -17.30 3.59 -10.67
CA LEU A 255 -18.27 4.12 -11.63
C LEU A 255 -19.35 3.08 -11.97
N TRP A 256 -18.97 1.85 -12.29
CA TRP A 256 -19.94 0.79 -12.60
C TRP A 256 -20.75 0.34 -11.37
N SER A 257 -20.22 0.50 -10.16
CA SER A 257 -20.97 0.19 -8.93
C SER A 257 -22.09 1.19 -8.63
N ASP A 258 -22.00 2.40 -9.20
CA ASP A 258 -23.01 3.46 -9.06
C ASP A 258 -24.10 3.34 -10.14
N GLU A 259 -23.90 2.49 -11.16
CA GLU A 259 -24.87 2.26 -12.23
C GLU A 259 -26.07 1.43 -11.77
N VAL A 260 -27.25 1.78 -12.27
CA VAL A 260 -28.53 1.18 -11.85
C VAL A 260 -28.81 -0.17 -12.55
N ASP A 261 -28.18 -0.42 -13.71
CA ASP A 261 -28.40 -1.65 -14.48
C ASP A 261 -27.80 -2.87 -13.77
N ARG A 262 -28.58 -3.95 -13.68
CA ARG A 262 -28.13 -5.23 -13.11
C ARG A 262 -26.97 -5.85 -13.90
N ALA A 263 -26.87 -5.56 -15.20
CA ALA A 263 -25.74 -6.03 -16.00
C ALA A 263 -24.41 -5.39 -15.55
N PHE A 264 -24.42 -4.13 -15.10
CA PHE A 264 -23.23 -3.49 -14.52
C PHE A 264 -22.81 -4.09 -13.18
N VAL A 265 -23.73 -4.71 -12.42
CA VAL A 265 -23.37 -5.44 -11.19
C VAL A 265 -22.47 -6.64 -11.50
N GLN A 266 -22.75 -7.34 -12.59
CA GLN A 266 -21.94 -8.47 -13.07
C GLN A 266 -20.58 -7.99 -13.58
N ASN A 267 -20.55 -6.92 -14.38
CA ASN A 267 -19.30 -6.32 -14.87
C ASN A 267 -18.42 -5.76 -13.74
N THR A 268 -19.04 -5.12 -12.74
CA THR A 268 -18.36 -4.63 -11.53
C THR A 268 -17.73 -5.80 -10.77
N SER A 269 -18.48 -6.88 -10.58
CA SER A 269 -17.97 -8.09 -9.91
C SER A 269 -16.82 -8.72 -10.70
N ALA A 270 -16.93 -8.79 -12.02
CA ALA A 270 -15.87 -9.28 -12.91
C ALA A 270 -14.62 -8.38 -12.86
N ALA A 271 -14.78 -7.06 -12.87
CA ALA A 271 -13.68 -6.11 -12.73
C ALA A 271 -12.97 -6.21 -11.36
N ILE A 272 -13.72 -6.45 -10.28
CA ILE A 272 -13.13 -6.73 -8.95
C ILE A 272 -12.24 -7.98 -9.02
N ILE A 273 -12.67 -9.05 -9.72
CA ILE A 273 -11.83 -10.24 -9.91
C ILE A 273 -10.54 -9.88 -10.66
N VAL A 274 -10.63 -9.09 -11.73
CA VAL A 274 -9.44 -8.63 -12.47
C VAL A 274 -8.51 -7.79 -11.58
N LEU A 275 -9.06 -6.87 -10.77
CA LEU A 275 -8.29 -6.08 -9.80
C LEU A 275 -7.60 -6.98 -8.78
N LEU A 276 -8.29 -7.99 -8.24
CA LEU A 276 -7.73 -8.94 -7.28
C LEU A 276 -6.61 -9.76 -7.92
N VAL A 277 -6.80 -10.28 -9.13
CA VAL A 277 -5.76 -11.00 -9.87
C VAL A 277 -4.56 -10.10 -10.14
N PHE A 278 -4.78 -8.85 -10.56
CA PHE A 278 -3.73 -7.87 -10.78
C PHE A 278 -2.95 -7.60 -9.48
N LEU A 279 -3.65 -7.34 -8.38
CA LEU A 279 -3.06 -7.09 -7.07
C LEU A 279 -2.23 -8.29 -6.59
N LEU A 280 -2.77 -9.50 -6.73
CA LEU A 280 -2.09 -10.74 -6.35
C LEU A 280 -0.86 -11.00 -7.23
N ALA A 281 -0.94 -10.75 -8.53
CA ALA A 281 0.19 -10.90 -9.45
C ALA A 281 1.30 -9.89 -9.13
N MET A 282 0.96 -8.61 -8.93
CA MET A 282 1.90 -7.55 -8.58
C MET A 282 2.57 -7.82 -7.22
N ASN A 283 1.79 -8.14 -6.19
CA ASN A 283 2.32 -8.44 -4.87
C ASN A 283 3.12 -9.75 -4.86
N GLY A 284 2.68 -10.77 -5.61
CA GLY A 284 3.38 -12.03 -5.78
C GLY A 284 4.77 -11.82 -6.40
N LEU A 285 4.86 -11.03 -7.47
CA LEU A 285 6.14 -10.65 -8.08
C LEU A 285 7.04 -9.91 -7.09
N ALA A 286 6.49 -8.96 -6.34
CA ALA A 286 7.27 -8.19 -5.38
C ALA A 286 7.75 -9.05 -4.19
N ILE A 287 6.92 -9.99 -3.71
CA ILE A 287 7.30 -10.97 -2.68
C ILE A 287 8.37 -11.92 -3.20
N TYR A 288 8.25 -12.39 -4.44
CA TYR A 288 9.27 -13.23 -5.07
C TYR A 288 10.62 -12.50 -5.14
N LEU A 289 10.63 -11.23 -5.57
CA LEU A 289 11.83 -10.40 -5.55
C LEU A 289 12.39 -10.25 -4.14
N ARG A 290 11.54 -9.96 -3.14
CA ARG A 290 11.96 -9.87 -1.73
C ARG A 290 12.63 -11.16 -1.23
N ASN A 291 12.01 -12.32 -1.45
CA ASN A 291 12.54 -13.60 -0.99
C ASN A 291 13.87 -13.94 -1.68
N LYS A 292 14.06 -13.53 -2.94
CA LYS A 292 15.34 -13.70 -3.65
C LYS A 292 16.46 -12.85 -3.03
N PHE A 293 16.14 -11.68 -2.49
CA PHE A 293 17.09 -10.79 -1.82
C PHE A 293 17.21 -11.03 -0.30
N GLU A 294 16.48 -12.02 0.25
CA GLU A 294 16.53 -12.36 1.66
C GLU A 294 17.84 -13.10 1.98
N THR A 295 18.86 -12.35 2.41
CA THR A 295 20.07 -12.92 2.99
C THR A 295 19.83 -13.20 4.47
N ARG A 296 19.83 -14.49 4.82
CA ARG A 296 19.78 -14.91 6.23
C ARG A 296 21.13 -14.67 6.88
N TRP A 297 21.10 -14.04 8.06
CA TRP A 297 22.24 -13.83 8.94
C TRP A 297 22.06 -14.64 10.22
#